data_AF-A0A238JKW2-F1
#
_entry.id   AF-A0A238JKW2-F1
#
_cell.length_a   1.000
_cell.length_b   1.000
_cell.length_c   1.000
_cell.angle_alpha   90.00
_cell.angle_beta   90.00
_cell.angle_gamma   90.00
#
_symmetry.space_group_name_H-M   'P 1'
#
loop_
_entity.id
_entity.type
_entity.pdbx_description
1 polymer ?
#
loop_
_entity_poly.entity_id
_entity_poly.type
_entity_poly.pdbx_seq_one_letter_code
_entity_poly.pdbx_strand_id
1 'polypeptide(L)' 'MILIGCQRSGAKALADHLMNQVENDHVEVIPIDGFMADDLHGALEEAHAISMGTKCQKFLVSVSLNPPEGVVVTDEGFR' A
#
# COMPACT_ATOMS: atom_id res chain seq x y z
N MET A 1 -16.97 -10.71 0.89
CA MET A 1 -15.54 -10.36 0.98
C MET A 1 -14.98 -10.35 -0.43
N ILE A 2 -14.42 -9.23 -0.88
CA ILE A 2 -13.80 -9.12 -2.20
C ILE A 2 -12.34 -8.70 -2.02
N LEU A 3 -11.42 -9.42 -2.66
CA LEU A 3 -10.01 -9.08 -2.72
C LEU A 3 -9.68 -8.57 -4.13
N ILE A 4 -9.05 -7.40 -4.21
CA ILE A 4 -8.68 -6.76 -5.47
C ILE A 4 -7.16 -6.57 -5.47
N GLY A 5 -6.47 -7.37 -6.28
CA GLY A 5 -5.04 -7.22 -6.52
C GLY A 5 -4.75 -6.29 -7.70
N CYS A 6 -3.73 -5.45 -7.57
CA CYS A 6 -3.25 -4.58 -8.65
C CYS A 6 -1.73 -4.59 -8.71
N GLN A 7 -1.17 -4.87 -9.89
CA GLN A 7 0.23 -4.57 -10.20
C GLN A 7 0.33 -3.16 -10.77
N ARG A 8 1.28 -2.36 -10.26
CA ARG A 8 1.33 -0.94 -10.61
C ARG A 8 2.73 -0.35 -10.60
N SER A 9 2.84 0.73 -11.33
CA SER A 9 3.86 1.75 -11.17
C SER A 9 3.27 2.92 -10.37
N GLY A 10 4.08 3.92 -10.04
CA GLY A 10 3.59 5.14 -9.37
C GLY A 10 3.53 5.03 -7.85
N ALA A 11 4.69 4.76 -7.23
CA ALA A 11 4.89 4.71 -5.79
C ALA A 11 4.32 5.93 -5.05
N LYS A 12 4.74 7.13 -5.45
CA LYS A 12 4.34 8.38 -4.80
C LYS A 12 2.83 8.58 -4.81
N ALA A 13 2.20 8.43 -5.98
CA ALA A 13 0.75 8.61 -6.12
C ALA A 13 -0.05 7.58 -5.29
N LEU A 14 0.47 6.35 -5.15
CA LEU A 14 -0.12 5.35 -4.27
C LEU A 14 -0.01 5.75 -2.80
N ALA A 15 1.19 6.16 -2.36
CA ALA A 15 1.42 6.61 -0.98
C ALA A 15 0.51 7.80 -0.64
N ASP A 16 0.44 8.80 -1.52
CA ASP A 16 -0.41 9.99 -1.37
C ASP A 16 -1.89 9.59 -1.24
N HIS A 17 -2.37 8.67 -2.07
CA HIS A 17 -3.76 8.20 -2.02
C HIS A 17 -4.09 7.44 -0.74
N LEU A 18 -3.23 6.50 -0.32
CA LEU A 18 -3.46 5.69 0.89
C LEU A 18 -3.38 6.56 2.16
N MET A 19 -2.50 7.55 2.17
CA MET A 19 -2.30 8.44 3.33
C MET A 19 -3.22 9.67 3.31
N ASN A 20 -4.17 9.77 2.38
CA ASN A 20 -5.05 10.93 2.28
C ASN A 20 -6.09 10.96 3.41
N GLN A 21 -5.76 11.62 4.52
CA GLN A 21 -6.67 11.79 5.69
C GLN A 21 -7.86 12.72 5.44
N VAL A 22 -7.93 13.38 4.28
CA VAL A 22 -9.08 14.24 3.92
C VAL A 22 -10.16 13.41 3.22
N GLU A 23 -9.77 12.49 2.34
CA GLU A 23 -10.70 11.63 1.59
C GLU A 23 -10.97 10.30 2.29
N ASN A 24 -10.03 9.80 3.09
CA ASN A 24 -10.18 8.56 3.84
C ASN A 24 -10.72 8.85 5.24
N ASP A 25 -11.79 8.15 5.64
CA ASP A 25 -12.40 8.27 6.97
C ASP A 25 -11.42 7.91 8.10
N HIS A 26 -10.52 6.96 7.84
CA HIS A 26 -9.49 6.53 8.76
C HIS A 26 -8.26 6.03 8.00
N VAL A 27 -7.07 6.33 8.52
CA VAL A 27 -5.80 5.85 7.99
C VAL A 27 -4.93 5.43 9.16
N GLU A 28 -4.53 4.15 9.16
CA GLU A 28 -3.55 3.59 10.08
C GLU A 28 -2.58 2.72 9.28
N VAL A 29 -1.29 2.95 9.48
CA VAL A 29 -0.22 2.10 8.96
C VAL A 29 0.12 1.11 10.07
N ILE A 30 -0.02 -0.18 9.78
CA ILE A 30 0.13 -1.23 10.81
C ILE A 30 1.61 -1.65 10.94
N PRO A 31 2.19 -2.49 10.06
CA PRO A 31 3.64 -2.59 9.97
C PRO A 31 4.18 -2.20 8.58
N ILE A 32 5.40 -1.65 8.58
CA ILE A 32 6.26 -1.55 7.41
C ILE A 32 7.47 -2.42 7.69
N ASP A 33 7.66 -3.46 6.90
CA ASP A 33 8.72 -4.45 7.07
C ASP A 33 9.57 -4.57 5.80
N GLY A 34 10.88 -4.74 5.99
CA GLY A 34 11.84 -4.95 4.89
C GLY A 34 12.27 -3.69 4.14
N PHE A 35 11.95 -2.51 4.67
CA PHE A 35 12.39 -1.20 4.18
C PHE A 35 13.26 -0.49 5.21
N MET A 36 14.05 0.49 4.76
CA MET A 36 14.85 1.34 5.67
C MET A 36 14.01 2.46 6.27
N ALA A 37 13.00 2.94 5.54
CA ALA A 37 12.06 3.95 6.01
C ALA A 37 10.99 3.35 6.92
N ASP A 38 10.61 4.12 7.94
CA ASP A 38 9.55 3.78 8.89
C ASP A 38 8.17 4.34 8.46
N ASP A 39 8.06 4.90 7.25
CA ASP A 39 6.84 5.48 6.70
C ASP A 39 6.55 4.99 5.26
N LEU A 40 5.27 5.03 4.89
CA LEU A 40 4.79 4.43 3.64
C LEU A 40 5.36 5.14 2.40
N HIS A 41 5.58 6.45 2.47
CA HIS A 41 6.14 7.21 1.35
C HIS A 41 7.60 6.82 1.11
N GLY A 42 8.41 6.78 2.16
CA GLY A 42 9.80 6.34 2.09
C GLY A 42 9.93 4.89 1.60
N ALA A 43 9.14 3.98 2.14
CA ALA A 43 9.16 2.57 1.74
C ALA A 43 8.83 2.38 0.24
N LEU A 44 7.79 3.07 -0.25
CA LEU A 44 7.42 2.99 -1.67
C LEU A 44 8.42 3.73 -2.58
N GLU A 45 9.07 4.79 -2.09
CA GLU A 45 10.16 5.47 -2.81
C GLU A 45 11.40 4.57 -2.94
N GLU A 46 11.77 3.84 -1.88
CA GLU A 46 12.84 2.83 -1.95
C GLU A 46 12.57 1.76 -3.01
N ALA A 47 11.35 1.20 -3.03
CA ALA A 47 10.95 0.23 -4.04
C ALA A 47 11.05 0.81 -5.46
N HIS A 48 10.69 2.08 -5.64
CA HIS A 48 10.83 2.78 -6.91
C HIS A 48 12.30 2.97 -7.29
N ALA A 49 13.15 3.40 -6.35
CA ALA A 49 14.58 3.57 -6.58
C ALA A 49 15.26 2.27 -7.00
N ILE A 50 14.93 1.14 -6.35
CA ILE A 50 15.42 -0.18 -6.74
C ILE A 50 14.97 -0.54 -8.16
N SER A 51 13.70 -0.28 -8.50
CA SER A 51 13.14 -0.64 -9.81
C SER A 51 13.90 0.04 -10.97
N MET A 52 14.42 1.25 -10.77
CA MET A 52 15.20 2.00 -11.78
C MET A 52 16.51 1.29 -12.16
N GLY A 53 17.06 0.44 -11.30
CA GLY A 53 18.22 -0.41 -11.59
C GLY A 53 17.87 -1.68 -12.37
N THR A 54 16.60 -1.88 -12.73
CA THR A 54 16.09 -3.11 -13.36
C THR A 54 15.27 -2.81 -14.63
N LYS A 55 14.75 -3.84 -15.28
CA LYS A 55 13.76 -3.70 -16.39
C LYS A 55 12.30 -3.77 -15.90
N CYS A 56 12.06 -3.78 -14.58
CA CYS A 56 10.74 -3.93 -14.00
C CYS A 56 9.97 -2.61 -14.07
N GLN A 57 8.89 -2.56 -14.85
CA GLN A 57 8.06 -1.35 -14.99
C GLN A 57 6.95 -1.26 -13.94
N LYS A 58 6.46 -2.38 -13.41
CA LYS A 58 5.40 -2.47 -12.39
C LYS A 58 5.95 -3.19 -11.17
N PHE A 59 6.74 -2.47 -10.40
CA PHE A 59 7.50 -3.00 -9.26
C PHE A 59 6.69 -3.11 -7.97
N LEU A 60 5.44 -2.63 -7.95
CA LEU A 60 4.54 -2.72 -6.79
C LEU A 60 3.38 -3.66 -7.08
N VAL A 61 2.99 -4.41 -6.04
CA VAL A 61 1.72 -5.11 -5.95
C VAL A 61 0.98 -4.61 -4.72
N SER A 62 -0.29 -4.25 -4.88
CA SER A 62 -1.18 -3.89 -3.78
C SER A 62 -2.41 -4.79 -3.79
N VAL A 63 -2.90 -5.18 -2.63
CA VAL A 63 -4.16 -5.91 -2.48
C VAL A 63 -5.08 -5.10 -1.58
N SER A 64 -6.27 -4.77 -2.08
CA SER A 64 -7.31 -4.12 -1.31
C SER A 64 -8.39 -5.13 -0.96
N LEU A 65 -8.83 -5.09 0.29
CA LEU A 65 -9.91 -5.92 0.81
C LEU A 65 -11.16 -5.05 0.98
N ASN A 66 -12.27 -5.48 0.40
CA ASN A 66 -13.59 -4.89 0.63
C ASN A 66 -14.44 -5.87 1.46
N PRO A 67 -14.70 -5.57 2.75
CA PRO A 67 -15.49 -6.43 3.60
C PRO A 67 -16.97 -6.42 3.22
N PRO A 68 -17.73 -7.45 3.64
CA PRO A 68 -19.19 -7.36 3.61
C PRO A 68 -19.71 -6.13 4.37
N GLU A 69 -20.90 -5.68 4.02
CA GLU A 69 -21.56 -4.58 4.71
C GLU A 69 -21.70 -4.87 6.22
N GLY A 70 -21.39 -3.87 7.05
CA GLY A 70 -21.44 -3.98 8.51
C GLY A 70 -20.28 -4.73 9.17
N VAL A 71 -19.28 -5.19 8.40
CA VAL A 71 -18.10 -5.88 8.92
C VAL A 71 -16.89 -4.96 8.93
N VAL A 72 -16.29 -4.76 10.10
CA VAL A 72 -14.99 -4.08 10.27
C VAL A 72 -13.89 -5.13 10.34
N VAL A 73 -12.85 -4.97 9.52
CA VAL A 73 -11.71 -5.88 9.50
C VAL A 73 -10.61 -5.32 10.37
N THR A 74 -10.10 -6.14 11.28
CA THR A 74 -8.96 -5.84 12.14
C THR A 74 -7.65 -6.24 11.46
N ASP A 75 -6.50 -5.83 12.00
CA ASP A 75 -5.17 -6.28 11.54
C ASP A 75 -5.06 -7.80 11.39
N GLU A 76 -5.61 -8.55 12.35
CA GLU A 76 -5.62 -10.02 12.30
C GLU A 76 -6.32 -10.59 11.06
N GLY A 77 -7.28 -9.85 10.48
CA GLY A 77 -7.94 -10.25 9.24
C GLY A 77 -7.09 -10.08 7.98
N PHE A 78 -5.95 -9.38 8.06
CA PHE A 78 -5.00 -9.18 6.96
C PHE A 78 -3.73 -10.04 7.05
N ARG A 79 -3.46 -10.67 8.20
CA ARG A 79 -2.34 -11.61 8.41
C ARG A 79 -2.69 -13.03 7.98
#